data_AF-A0A497LJW9-F1
#
_entry.id   AF-A0A497LJW9-F1
#
_cell.length_a   1.000
_cell.length_b   1.000
_cell.length_c   1.000
_cell.angle_alpha   90.00
_cell.angle_beta   90.00
_cell.angle_gamma   90.00
#
_symmetry.space_group_name_H-M   'P 1'
#
loop_
_entity.id
_entity.type
_entity.pdbx_description
1 polymer ?
#
loop_
_entity_poly.entity_id
_entity_poly.type
_entity_poly.pdbx_seq_one_letter_code
_entity_poly.pdbx_strand_id
1 'polypeptide(L)'
;MDWLEGEDSVLWGDLKELYRFLRALSRMVVSEEWLWKKKVFILGSYKRECLERLERLKEEINRLGDVYAFLMSDVPDFLRNLVDKFASLALLADAIILVVEHDIGGHVLECGIIISKKEFFHKSLILVRKGVSLSLMFKEGALKPPYFKEGKNLFYFETENDIVNIAKNWLNRFFKK
;
A
#
# COMPACT_ATOMS: atom_id res chain seq x y z
N MET A 1 9.30 -10.27 34.76
CA MET A 1 8.17 -9.77 33.95
C MET A 1 8.78 -9.53 32.59
N ASP A 2 9.07 -10.63 31.88
CA ASP A 2 9.85 -10.65 30.65
C ASP A 2 8.96 -11.13 29.51
N TRP A 3 8.12 -10.24 28.99
CA TRP A 3 7.22 -10.55 27.86
C TRP A 3 7.56 -9.75 26.60
N LEU A 4 8.81 -9.29 26.46
CA LEU A 4 9.29 -8.58 25.26
C LEU A 4 10.65 -9.09 24.77
N GLU A 5 11.10 -10.27 25.20
CA GLU A 5 12.29 -10.90 24.60
C GLU A 5 11.88 -11.77 23.41
N GLY A 6 12.17 -11.26 22.20
CA GLY A 6 12.39 -12.10 21.03
C GLY A 6 11.19 -12.37 20.12
N GLU A 7 10.56 -11.33 19.57
CA GLU A 7 9.66 -11.53 18.43
C GLU A 7 10.31 -11.10 17.11
N ASP A 8 10.73 -12.11 16.34
CA ASP A 8 11.22 -12.03 14.96
C ASP A 8 10.30 -11.09 14.13
N SER A 9 10.76 -9.90 13.73
CA SER A 9 10.00 -8.98 12.86
C SER A 9 10.89 -8.02 12.07
N VAL A 10 10.60 -7.87 10.78
CA VAL A 10 11.32 -6.92 9.89
C VAL A 10 11.13 -5.49 10.37
N LEU A 11 9.94 -5.15 10.87
CA LEU A 11 9.63 -3.81 11.36
C LEU A 11 10.50 -3.36 12.53
N TRP A 12 10.99 -4.32 13.32
CA TRP A 12 11.83 -4.10 14.50
C TRP A 12 13.31 -4.40 14.24
N GLY A 13 13.71 -4.56 12.97
CA GLY A 13 15.11 -4.73 12.58
C GLY A 13 15.65 -6.16 12.67
N ASP A 14 14.77 -7.17 12.65
CA ASP A 14 15.18 -8.56 12.69
C ASP A 14 15.85 -9.01 11.37
N LEU A 15 17.12 -9.42 11.45
CA LEU A 15 17.94 -9.83 10.31
C LEU A 15 17.49 -11.15 9.67
N LYS A 16 16.85 -12.04 10.43
CA LYS A 16 16.39 -13.36 9.96
C LYS A 16 15.10 -13.23 9.17
N GLU A 17 14.17 -12.37 9.60
CA GLU A 17 13.00 -12.00 8.81
C GLU A 17 13.42 -11.20 7.57
N LEU A 18 14.38 -10.28 7.69
CA LEU A 18 14.96 -9.59 6.53
C LEU A 18 15.58 -10.59 5.54
N TYR A 19 16.33 -11.59 6.02
CA TYR A 19 16.87 -12.65 5.18
C TYR A 19 15.77 -13.50 4.51
N ARG A 20 14.72 -13.88 5.24
CA ARG A 20 13.57 -14.60 4.68
C ARG A 20 12.89 -13.78 3.59
N PHE A 21 12.72 -12.49 3.82
CA PHE A 21 12.20 -11.54 2.85
C PHE A 21 13.07 -11.46 1.60
N LEU A 22 14.38 -11.19 1.74
CA LEU A 22 15.30 -11.11 0.60
C LEU A 22 15.36 -12.41 -0.20
N ARG A 23 15.34 -13.56 0.48
CA ARG A 23 15.31 -14.88 -0.16
C ARG A 23 13.98 -15.15 -0.88
N ALA A 24 12.89 -14.60 -0.38
CA ALA A 24 11.62 -14.71 -1.06
C ALA A 24 11.57 -13.78 -2.27
N LEU A 25 12.01 -12.53 -2.13
CA LEU A 25 12.14 -11.59 -3.24
C LEU A 25 12.98 -12.14 -4.37
N SER A 26 14.10 -12.81 -4.10
CA SER A 26 14.93 -13.39 -5.16
C SER A 26 14.19 -14.47 -5.98
N ARG A 27 13.17 -15.10 -5.40
CA ARG A 27 12.24 -16.02 -6.10
C ARG A 27 11.07 -15.29 -6.74
N MET A 28 10.82 -14.06 -6.29
CA MET A 28 9.74 -13.17 -6.71
C MET A 28 10.21 -12.09 -7.68
N VAL A 29 11.48 -12.06 -8.10
CA VAL A 29 11.91 -11.30 -9.28
C VAL A 29 11.21 -11.98 -10.47
N VAL A 30 9.96 -11.57 -10.70
CA VAL A 30 8.98 -12.26 -11.56
C VAL A 30 9.24 -11.97 -13.05
N SER A 31 10.05 -10.96 -13.38
CA SER A 31 10.49 -10.67 -14.75
C SER A 31 11.60 -9.61 -14.76
N GLU A 32 12.36 -9.49 -15.86
CA GLU A 32 13.26 -8.35 -16.07
C GLU A 32 12.54 -7.01 -15.89
N GLU A 33 11.28 -6.91 -16.33
CA GLU A 33 10.48 -5.70 -16.21
C GLU A 33 10.31 -5.25 -14.75
N TRP A 34 10.17 -6.19 -13.81
CA TRP A 34 10.03 -5.87 -12.39
C TRP A 34 11.27 -5.13 -11.85
N LEU A 35 12.47 -5.50 -12.31
CA LEU A 35 13.71 -4.87 -11.84
C LEU A 35 13.79 -3.39 -12.25
N TRP A 36 13.40 -3.08 -13.49
CA TRP A 36 13.62 -1.76 -14.09
C TRP A 36 12.45 -0.78 -13.95
N LYS A 37 11.24 -1.26 -13.63
CA LYS A 37 10.05 -0.41 -13.46
C LYS A 37 9.91 0.13 -12.03
N LYS A 38 9.22 1.26 -11.88
CA LYS A 38 8.87 1.82 -10.56
C LYS A 38 7.76 1.00 -9.91
N LYS A 39 7.91 0.63 -8.65
CA LYS A 39 7.03 -0.29 -7.92
C LYS A 39 5.87 0.47 -7.31
N VAL A 40 4.64 0.13 -7.68
CA VAL A 40 3.42 0.74 -7.13
C VAL A 40 2.66 -0.31 -6.33
N PHE A 41 2.65 -0.16 -5.01
CA PHE A 41 1.96 -1.09 -4.13
C PHE A 41 0.53 -0.63 -3.88
N ILE A 42 -0.45 -1.42 -4.31
CA ILE A 42 -1.88 -1.09 -4.17
C ILE A 42 -2.46 -1.87 -2.98
N LEU A 43 -3.15 -1.14 -2.12
CA LEU A 43 -3.76 -1.59 -0.87
C LEU A 43 -5.25 -1.28 -0.85
N GLY A 44 -5.97 -2.05 -0.06
CA GLY A 44 -7.39 -1.87 0.19
C GLY A 44 -8.00 -3.14 0.76
N SER A 45 -9.32 -3.16 0.84
CA SER A 45 -10.05 -4.32 1.32
C SER A 45 -10.00 -5.47 0.32
N TYR A 46 -9.77 -6.69 0.80
CA TYR A 46 -9.79 -7.92 -0.02
C TYR A 46 -11.15 -8.61 0.01
N LYS A 47 -12.19 -7.92 0.50
CA LYS A 47 -13.57 -8.35 0.24
C LYS A 47 -13.80 -8.34 -1.26
N ARG A 48 -14.54 -9.33 -1.77
CA ARG A 48 -14.67 -9.62 -3.22
C ARG A 48 -14.82 -8.39 -4.11
N GLU A 49 -15.86 -7.58 -3.90
CA GLU A 49 -16.10 -6.38 -4.72
C GLU A 49 -14.97 -5.35 -4.62
N CYS A 50 -14.33 -5.26 -3.45
CA CYS A 50 -13.18 -4.38 -3.23
C CYS A 50 -11.98 -4.86 -4.02
N LEU A 51 -11.66 -6.15 -3.91
CA LEU A 51 -10.56 -6.79 -4.62
C LEU A 51 -10.70 -6.66 -6.14
N GLU A 52 -11.89 -6.87 -6.69
CA GLU A 52 -12.15 -6.76 -8.13
C GLU A 52 -11.76 -5.38 -8.70
N ARG A 53 -11.99 -4.29 -7.95
CA ARG A 53 -11.56 -2.95 -8.40
C ARG A 53 -10.09 -2.65 -8.12
N LEU A 54 -9.50 -3.27 -7.09
CA LEU A 54 -8.04 -3.20 -6.88
C LEU A 54 -7.30 -3.88 -8.03
N GLU A 55 -7.79 -5.04 -8.48
CA GLU A 55 -7.28 -5.75 -9.66
C GLU A 55 -7.40 -4.89 -10.91
N ARG A 56 -8.58 -4.30 -11.15
CA ARG A 56 -8.78 -3.37 -12.28
C ARG A 56 -7.84 -2.16 -12.20
N LEU A 57 -7.67 -1.56 -11.02
CA LEU A 57 -6.72 -0.47 -10.82
C LEU A 57 -5.29 -0.92 -11.15
N LYS A 58 -4.86 -2.09 -10.66
CA LYS A 58 -3.56 -2.68 -10.94
C LYS A 58 -3.33 -2.81 -12.44
N GLU A 59 -4.27 -3.41 -13.17
CA GLU A 59 -4.19 -3.57 -14.62
C GLU A 59 -4.04 -2.23 -15.34
N GLU A 60 -4.85 -1.24 -14.97
CA GLU A 60 -4.82 0.09 -15.57
C GLU A 60 -3.51 0.84 -15.29
N ILE A 61 -2.94 0.71 -14.09
CA ILE A 61 -1.65 1.31 -13.76
C ILE A 61 -0.52 0.62 -14.51
N ASN A 62 -0.54 -0.71 -14.63
CA ASN A 62 0.47 -1.46 -15.38
C ASN A 62 0.52 -1.10 -16.88
N ARG A 63 -0.54 -0.51 -17.44
CA ARG A 63 -0.55 0.02 -18.82
C ARG A 63 0.23 1.33 -19.00
N LEU A 64 0.68 2.00 -17.94
CA LEU A 64 1.51 3.21 -18.04
C LEU A 64 2.95 2.92 -18.54
N GLY A 65 3.38 1.65 -18.52
CA GLY A 65 4.62 1.19 -19.16
C GLY A 65 5.89 1.34 -18.31
N ASP A 66 6.01 2.38 -17.49
CA ASP A 66 7.18 2.65 -16.63
C ASP A 66 7.03 2.19 -15.16
N VAL A 67 5.87 1.63 -14.84
CA VAL A 67 5.51 1.17 -13.49
C VAL A 67 5.15 -0.32 -13.49
N TYR A 68 5.41 -0.95 -12.35
CA TYR A 68 4.94 -2.29 -12.00
C TYR A 68 4.04 -2.17 -10.77
N ALA A 69 2.74 -2.23 -10.98
CA ALA A 69 1.74 -2.25 -9.94
C ALA A 69 1.43 -3.67 -9.48
N PHE A 70 1.29 -3.85 -8.17
CA PHE A 70 1.00 -5.14 -7.56
C PHE A 70 0.15 -5.01 -6.30
N LEU A 71 -0.56 -6.09 -5.98
CA LEU A 71 -1.29 -6.31 -4.73
C LEU A 71 -0.45 -7.18 -3.80
N MET A 72 -0.76 -7.15 -2.49
CA MET A 72 -0.15 -8.04 -1.51
C MET A 72 -0.49 -9.52 -1.78
N SER A 73 -1.63 -9.80 -2.43
CA SER A 73 -2.01 -11.15 -2.88
C SER A 73 -1.20 -11.65 -4.08
N ASP A 74 -0.63 -10.77 -4.91
CA ASP A 74 0.23 -11.16 -6.04
C ASP A 74 1.57 -11.74 -5.55
N VAL A 75 1.91 -11.45 -4.30
CA VAL A 75 3.12 -11.85 -3.62
C VAL A 75 2.83 -13.15 -2.87
N PRO A 76 3.48 -14.28 -3.20
CA PRO A 76 3.28 -15.53 -2.48
C PRO A 76 3.50 -15.38 -0.96
N ASP A 77 2.80 -16.18 -0.16
CA ASP A 77 2.99 -16.16 1.29
C ASP A 77 4.33 -16.77 1.66
N PHE A 78 5.31 -15.91 1.91
CA PHE A 78 6.66 -16.31 2.33
C PHE A 78 7.03 -15.80 3.73
N LEU A 79 6.31 -14.80 4.24
CA LEU A 79 6.35 -14.38 5.65
C LEU A 79 5.08 -14.88 6.34
N ARG A 80 5.24 -15.41 7.55
CA ARG A 80 4.11 -15.90 8.35
C ARG A 80 3.27 -14.74 8.91
N ASN A 81 3.89 -13.59 9.11
CA ASN A 81 3.27 -12.40 9.65
C ASN A 81 2.87 -11.45 8.49
N LEU A 82 1.57 -11.19 8.36
CA LEU A 82 1.04 -10.30 7.32
C LEU A 82 1.45 -8.84 7.52
N VAL A 83 1.72 -8.42 8.76
CA VAL A 83 2.22 -7.07 9.08
C VAL A 83 3.65 -6.92 8.57
N ASP A 84 4.51 -7.92 8.77
CA ASP A 84 5.87 -7.92 8.21
C ASP A 84 5.85 -8.02 6.68
N LYS A 85 4.93 -8.81 6.10
CA LYS A 85 4.71 -8.86 4.65
C LYS A 85 4.36 -7.48 4.09
N PHE A 86 3.36 -6.83 4.67
CA PHE A 86 2.97 -5.47 4.31
C PHE A 86 4.16 -4.50 4.42
N ALA A 87 4.84 -4.47 5.56
CA ALA A 87 5.92 -3.53 5.81
C ALA A 87 7.08 -3.71 4.84
N SER A 88 7.43 -4.95 4.53
CA SER A 88 8.53 -5.28 3.62
C SER A 88 8.19 -4.88 2.17
N LEU A 89 6.94 -5.12 1.74
CA LEU A 89 6.47 -4.66 0.43
C LEU A 89 6.38 -3.13 0.36
N ALA A 90 5.92 -2.49 1.44
CA ALA A 90 5.88 -1.04 1.56
C ALA A 90 7.28 -0.43 1.51
N LEU A 91 8.30 -1.08 2.06
CA LEU A 91 9.70 -0.65 1.94
C LEU A 91 10.19 -0.68 0.48
N LEU A 92 9.89 -1.75 -0.27
CA LEU A 92 10.29 -1.88 -1.68
C LEU A 92 9.55 -0.97 -2.64
N ALA A 93 8.31 -0.60 -2.31
CA ALA A 93 7.48 0.18 -3.20
C ALA A 93 8.04 1.59 -3.38
N ASP A 94 8.08 2.09 -4.61
CA ASP A 94 8.40 3.49 -4.89
C ASP A 94 7.19 4.39 -4.57
N ALA A 95 5.97 3.86 -4.70
CA ALA A 95 4.73 4.51 -4.32
C ALA A 95 3.72 3.51 -3.73
N ILE A 96 2.87 4.00 -2.82
CA ILE A 96 1.79 3.23 -2.19
C ILE A 96 0.46 3.90 -2.54
N ILE A 97 -0.55 3.12 -2.91
CA ILE A 97 -1.91 3.61 -3.13
C ILE A 97 -2.84 2.83 -2.21
N LEU A 98 -3.48 3.50 -1.26
CA LEU A 98 -4.49 2.90 -0.38
C LEU A 98 -5.89 3.35 -0.81
N VAL A 99 -6.72 2.38 -1.18
CA VAL A 99 -8.13 2.58 -1.49
C VAL A 99 -8.98 2.24 -0.27
N VAL A 100 -9.72 3.21 0.24
CA VAL A 100 -10.53 3.13 1.45
C VAL A 100 -12.01 3.22 1.10
N GLU A 101 -12.73 2.11 1.32
CA GLU A 101 -14.16 1.99 1.03
C GLU A 101 -15.00 1.67 2.25
N HIS A 102 -14.34 1.26 3.31
CA HIS A 102 -14.82 1.08 4.67
C HIS A 102 -13.59 1.02 5.58
N ASP A 103 -13.74 1.03 6.89
CA ASP A 103 -12.65 0.93 7.86
C ASP A 103 -12.80 -0.32 8.76
N ILE A 104 -12.95 -1.47 8.11
CA ILE A 104 -13.08 -2.77 8.77
C ILE A 104 -12.13 -3.76 8.10
N GLY A 105 -11.06 -4.19 8.78
CA GLY A 105 -10.12 -5.19 8.24
C GLY A 105 -8.66 -4.72 8.24
N GLY A 106 -7.80 -5.47 7.56
CA GLY A 106 -6.34 -5.29 7.58
C GLY A 106 -5.87 -3.93 7.08
N HIS A 107 -6.54 -3.36 6.08
CA HIS A 107 -6.16 -2.07 5.48
C HIS A 107 -6.28 -0.88 6.45
N VAL A 108 -7.03 -1.03 7.54
CA VAL A 108 -7.04 -0.05 8.65
C VAL A 108 -5.71 -0.07 9.40
N LEU A 109 -5.20 -1.27 9.71
CA LEU A 109 -3.90 -1.45 10.36
C LEU A 109 -2.77 -0.96 9.44
N GLU A 110 -2.83 -1.31 8.14
CA GLU A 110 -1.89 -0.83 7.13
C GLU A 110 -1.86 0.71 7.08
N CYS A 111 -3.03 1.37 7.09
CA CYS A 111 -3.10 2.83 7.17
C CYS A 111 -2.43 3.38 8.44
N GLY A 112 -2.67 2.74 9.60
CA GLY A 112 -2.01 3.06 10.85
C GLY A 112 -0.48 2.97 10.78
N ILE A 113 0.05 1.95 10.10
CA ILE A 113 1.50 1.79 9.89
C ILE A 113 2.02 2.84 8.88
N ILE A 114 1.26 3.16 7.84
CA ILE A 114 1.63 4.21 6.87
C ILE A 114 1.82 5.54 7.60
N ILE A 115 0.87 5.95 8.45
CA ILE A 115 0.94 7.25 9.14
C ILE A 115 1.99 7.28 10.26
N SER A 116 2.33 6.13 10.84
CA SER A 116 3.35 6.05 11.89
C SER A 116 4.79 6.10 11.36
N LYS A 117 4.98 5.84 10.06
CA LYS A 117 6.30 5.81 9.41
C LYS A 117 6.45 6.88 8.33
N LYS A 118 7.41 7.80 8.52
CA LYS A 118 7.66 8.90 7.57
C LYS A 118 7.93 8.41 6.14
N GLU A 119 8.76 7.40 6.03
CA GLU A 119 9.13 6.72 4.78
C GLU A 119 7.93 6.18 4.00
N PHE A 120 6.84 5.80 4.68
CA PHE A 120 5.65 5.27 4.02
C PHE A 120 4.71 6.39 3.64
N PHE A 121 4.32 7.27 4.58
CA PHE A 121 3.33 8.30 4.26
C PHE A 121 3.79 9.25 3.13
N HIS A 122 5.09 9.55 3.04
CA HIS A 122 5.61 10.48 2.03
C HIS A 122 5.44 9.98 0.60
N LYS A 123 5.31 8.66 0.40
CA LYS A 123 5.10 8.01 -0.89
C LYS A 123 3.71 7.42 -1.06
N SER A 124 2.76 7.78 -0.18
CA SER A 124 1.40 7.25 -0.19
C SER A 124 0.40 8.21 -0.80
N LEU A 125 -0.51 7.65 -1.62
CA LEU A 125 -1.77 8.23 -2.06
C LEU A 125 -2.92 7.54 -1.35
N ILE A 126 -3.84 8.30 -0.77
CA ILE A 126 -5.08 7.79 -0.17
C ILE A 126 -6.27 8.17 -1.03
N LEU A 127 -7.06 7.18 -1.42
CA LEU A 127 -8.30 7.32 -2.19
C LEU A 127 -9.46 6.86 -1.32
N VAL A 128 -10.39 7.76 -1.00
CA VAL A 128 -11.52 7.46 -0.11
C VAL A 128 -12.83 7.48 -0.88
N ARG A 129 -13.64 6.42 -0.80
CA ARG A 129 -14.96 6.40 -1.43
C ARG A 129 -15.85 7.46 -0.80
N LYS A 130 -16.52 8.28 -1.61
CA LYS A 130 -17.45 9.29 -1.10
C LYS A 130 -18.66 8.65 -0.44
N GLY A 131 -19.18 9.29 0.60
CA GLY A 131 -20.38 8.86 1.32
C GLY A 131 -20.19 7.66 2.25
N VAL A 132 -18.99 7.10 2.36
CA VAL A 132 -18.75 5.98 3.28
C VAL A 132 -18.63 6.48 4.71
N SER A 133 -19.25 5.75 5.64
CA SER A 133 -19.11 6.03 7.07
C SER A 133 -17.81 5.41 7.57
N LEU A 134 -16.89 6.26 8.02
CA LEU A 134 -15.64 5.87 8.66
C LEU A 134 -15.65 6.32 10.13
N SER A 135 -14.88 5.64 10.97
CA SER A 135 -14.63 5.97 12.37
C SER A 135 -13.97 7.34 12.53
N LEU A 136 -14.09 7.93 13.72
CA LEU A 136 -13.47 9.21 14.06
C LEU A 136 -11.95 9.15 13.96
N MET A 137 -11.33 8.03 14.35
CA MET A 137 -9.88 7.86 14.24
C MET A 137 -9.40 7.98 12.79
N PHE A 138 -10.22 7.57 11.84
CA PHE A 138 -9.91 7.69 10.42
C PHE A 138 -10.22 9.10 9.90
N LYS A 139 -11.45 9.60 10.13
CA LYS A 139 -11.92 10.90 9.58
C LYS A 139 -11.22 12.11 10.17
N GLU A 140 -11.05 12.12 11.49
CA GLU A 140 -10.46 13.24 12.25
C GLU A 140 -8.99 12.99 12.64
N GLY A 141 -8.48 11.78 12.41
CA GLY A 141 -7.08 11.42 12.65
C GLY A 141 -6.33 11.15 11.36
N ALA A 142 -6.32 9.89 10.93
CA ALA A 142 -5.44 9.39 9.86
C ALA A 142 -5.54 10.21 8.56
N LEU A 143 -6.74 10.63 8.16
CA LEU A 143 -6.98 11.36 6.90
C LEU A 143 -6.75 12.89 6.98
N LYS A 144 -6.32 13.42 8.12
CA LYS A 144 -6.11 14.86 8.32
C LYS A 144 -4.61 15.22 8.31
N PRO A 145 -4.28 16.51 8.15
CA PRO A 145 -2.95 17.01 8.47
C PRO A 145 -2.58 16.61 9.91
N PRO A 146 -1.31 16.21 10.16
CA PRO A 146 -0.15 16.39 9.28
C PRO A 146 0.06 15.29 8.22
N TYR A 147 -0.73 14.22 8.21
CA TYR A 147 -0.46 13.02 7.41
C TYR A 147 -0.85 13.18 5.94
N PHE A 148 -2.12 13.48 5.69
CA PHE A 148 -2.63 13.66 4.33
C PHE A 148 -3.32 15.00 4.14
N LYS A 149 -3.23 15.50 2.91
CA LYS A 149 -3.82 16.76 2.48
C LYS A 149 -4.63 16.53 1.21
N GLU A 150 -5.89 16.92 1.27
CA GLU A 150 -6.80 16.87 0.13
C GLU A 150 -6.21 17.60 -1.08
N GLY A 151 -6.33 16.99 -2.26
CA GLY A 151 -5.79 17.53 -3.51
C GLY A 151 -4.28 17.31 -3.71
N LYS A 152 -3.56 16.78 -2.71
CA LYS A 152 -2.13 16.44 -2.80
C LYS A 152 -1.89 14.93 -2.76
N ASN A 153 -2.25 14.30 -1.65
CA ASN A 153 -2.05 12.87 -1.40
C ASN A 153 -3.28 12.22 -0.73
N LEU A 154 -4.39 12.96 -0.65
CA LEU A 154 -5.71 12.47 -0.31
C LEU A 154 -6.70 12.95 -1.37
N PHE A 155 -7.51 12.03 -1.88
CA PHE A 155 -8.59 12.32 -2.82
C PHE A 155 -9.79 11.45 -2.52
N TYR A 156 -10.94 11.88 -3.04
CA TYR A 156 -12.19 11.16 -2.91
C TYR A 156 -12.70 10.70 -4.27
N PHE A 157 -13.33 9.53 -4.32
CA PHE A 157 -13.83 8.92 -5.56
C PHE A 157 -15.27 8.44 -5.40
N GLU A 158 -16.02 8.41 -6.50
CA GLU A 158 -17.38 7.86 -6.56
C GLU A 158 -17.42 6.62 -7.46
N THR A 159 -16.67 6.66 -8.56
CA THR A 159 -16.65 5.63 -9.60
C THR A 159 -15.29 4.96 -9.71
N GLU A 160 -15.24 3.81 -10.37
CA GLU A 160 -13.97 3.12 -10.68
C GLU A 160 -13.06 3.95 -11.59
N ASN A 161 -13.64 4.70 -12.53
CA ASN A 161 -12.88 5.58 -13.41
C ASN A 161 -12.19 6.71 -12.63
N ASP A 162 -12.83 7.21 -11.57
CA ASP A 162 -12.21 8.22 -10.70
C ASP A 162 -10.94 7.66 -10.05
N ILE A 163 -11.00 6.43 -9.50
CA ILE A 163 -9.86 5.77 -8.87
C ILE A 163 -8.67 5.73 -9.85
N VAL A 164 -8.92 5.24 -11.07
CA VAL A 164 -7.89 5.10 -12.10
C VAL A 164 -7.33 6.46 -12.52
N ASN A 165 -8.20 7.42 -12.83
CA ASN A 165 -7.78 8.74 -13.31
C ASN A 165 -6.98 9.50 -12.25
N ILE A 166 -7.44 9.48 -11.01
CA ILE A 166 -6.73 10.12 -9.89
C ILE A 166 -5.37 9.45 -9.68
N ALA A 167 -5.32 8.11 -9.63
CA ALA A 167 -4.09 7.36 -9.43
C ALA A 167 -3.05 7.64 -10.54
N LYS A 168 -3.44 7.54 -11.82
CA LYS A 168 -2.55 7.84 -12.96
C LYS A 168 -2.03 9.28 -12.91
N ASN A 169 -2.90 10.25 -12.67
CA ASN A 169 -2.53 11.66 -12.57
C ASN A 169 -1.62 11.96 -11.37
N TRP A 170 -1.84 11.28 -10.25
CA TRP A 170 -1.00 11.42 -9.07
C TRP A 170 0.38 10.81 -9.31
N LEU A 171 0.47 9.57 -9.81
CA LEU A 171 1.74 8.89 -10.12
C LEU A 171 2.57 9.70 -11.12
N ASN A 172 1.95 10.20 -12.20
CA ASN A 172 2.61 11.05 -13.19
C ASN A 172 3.25 12.30 -12.58
N ARG A 173 2.64 12.90 -11.56
CA ARG A 173 3.19 14.06 -10.85
C ARG A 173 4.19 13.67 -9.77
N PHE A 174 3.96 12.54 -9.11
CA PHE A 174 4.79 12.04 -8.02
C PHE A 174 6.17 11.61 -8.55
N PHE A 175 6.21 10.90 -9.66
CA PHE A 175 7.43 10.35 -10.25
C PHE A 175 8.22 11.29 -11.18
N LYS A 176 7.67 12.48 -11.49
CA LYS A 176 8.36 13.54 -12.26
C LYS A 176 9.09 14.56 -11.38
N LYS A 177 8.91 14.49 -10.06
CA LYS A 177 9.61 15.33 -9.08
C LYS A 177 10.91 14.66 -8.65
#